data_AF-A0A2N2RB58-F1
#
_entry.id   AF-A0A2N2RB58-F1
#
_cell.length_a   1.000
_cell.length_b   1.000
_cell.length_c   1.000
_cell.angle_alpha   90.00
_cell.angle_beta   90.00
_cell.angle_gamma   90.00
#
_symmetry.space_group_name_H-M   'P 1'
#
loop_
_entity.id
_entity.type
_entity.pdbx_description
1 polymer ?
#
loop_
_entity_poly.entity_id
_entity_poly.type
_entity_poly.pdbx_seq_one_letter_code
_entity_poly.pdbx_strand_id
1 'polypeptide(L)'
;MDILQWTAPVRKALRRCGDKTWRYLFLGVTHINGQHGHLGILEGKVNYLTGRNTNIGLTTIYPEFNQHGLEKGSFDFRRLRNTLGVIRWFETGSIIEMSRQLGNTRKVALENYLPPALLHAWNTRIIRRFQNFLIILAAHDEPYLLEVTDFSNIQDLQHFVAQLVSDYPPKTSPLGNEVQRRLGSDQQKEAVSSTSTPSLLSVQLSPKSLGILYAFCDYAKQTLSDDELKKIDALTGLAPQQFIDIGSLFRHAAESESIHSSLREMLDVPLLKQVHGEALAMQKYLTINFPKLAIKDDWMERL
;
A
#
# COMPACT_ATOMS: atom_id res chain seq x y z
N MET A 1 31.59 14.88 -21.31
CA MET A 1 32.21 16.22 -21.18
C MET A 1 31.88 16.75 -19.80
N ASP A 2 32.86 17.29 -19.09
CA ASP A 2 32.75 17.76 -17.69
C ASP A 2 32.47 19.28 -17.65
N ILE A 3 31.68 19.75 -16.67
CA ILE A 3 31.39 21.16 -16.38
C ILE A 3 32.68 21.99 -16.25
N LEU A 4 33.75 21.40 -15.72
CA LEU A 4 35.05 22.06 -15.61
C LEU A 4 35.68 22.37 -16.99
N GLN A 5 35.45 21.52 -18.00
CA GLN A 5 35.92 21.74 -19.36
C GLN A 5 35.13 22.86 -20.05
N TRP A 6 33.80 22.88 -19.85
CA TRP A 6 32.92 23.92 -20.40
C TRP A 6 33.23 25.31 -19.82
N THR A 7 33.57 25.37 -18.52
CA THR A 7 33.89 26.63 -17.83
C THR A 7 35.36 27.05 -17.97
N ALA A 8 36.20 26.27 -18.66
CA ALA A 8 37.64 26.53 -18.76
C ALA A 8 38.02 27.91 -19.34
N PRO A 9 37.35 28.44 -20.39
CA PRO A 9 37.66 29.77 -20.93
C PRO A 9 37.40 30.88 -19.90
N VAL A 10 36.26 30.83 -19.23
CA VAL A 10 35.86 31.79 -18.17
C VAL A 10 36.85 31.71 -17.00
N ARG A 11 37.21 30.49 -16.59
CA ARG A 11 38.17 30.24 -15.51
C ARG A 11 39.56 30.81 -15.80
N LYS A 12 40.03 30.71 -17.05
CA LYS A 12 41.30 31.31 -17.50
C LYS A 12 41.23 32.85 -17.47
N ALA A 13 40.12 33.44 -17.90
CA ALA A 13 39.93 34.89 -17.86
C ALA A 13 39.94 35.41 -16.42
N LEU A 14 39.18 34.79 -15.52
CA LEU A 14 39.14 35.16 -14.09
C LEU A 14 40.51 35.00 -13.41
N ARG A 15 41.25 33.92 -13.71
CA ARG A 15 42.63 33.73 -13.22
C ARG A 15 43.57 34.86 -13.66
N ARG A 16 43.49 35.30 -14.91
CA ARG A 16 44.32 36.40 -15.44
C ARG A 16 44.02 37.73 -14.77
N CYS A 17 42.75 37.97 -14.42
CA CYS A 17 42.32 39.15 -13.68
C CYS A 17 42.60 39.08 -12.16
N GLY A 18 43.16 37.96 -11.66
CA GLY A 18 43.44 37.77 -10.23
C GLY A 18 42.21 37.49 -9.36
N ASP A 19 41.03 37.27 -9.96
CA ASP A 19 39.78 37.05 -9.23
C ASP A 19 39.67 35.60 -8.71
N LYS A 20 39.50 35.42 -7.39
CA LYS A 20 39.39 34.11 -6.73
C LYS A 20 38.12 33.33 -7.09
N THR A 21 37.11 33.98 -7.70
CA THR A 21 35.86 33.34 -8.15
C THR A 21 36.09 32.24 -9.18
N TRP A 22 37.26 32.18 -9.85
CA TRP A 22 37.58 31.10 -10.78
C TRP A 22 37.50 29.71 -10.15
N ARG A 23 37.52 29.55 -8.82
CA ARG A 23 37.49 28.24 -8.13
C ARG A 23 36.11 27.57 -8.11
N TYR A 24 35.02 28.30 -8.35
CA TYR A 24 33.66 27.77 -8.26
C TYR A 24 33.32 26.83 -9.44
N LEU A 25 32.33 25.96 -9.25
CA LEU A 25 31.95 24.94 -10.24
C LEU A 25 31.20 25.56 -11.43
N PHE A 26 30.19 26.38 -11.17
CA PHE A 26 29.36 27.04 -12.18
C PHE A 26 29.82 28.47 -12.42
N LEU A 27 30.46 28.69 -13.57
CA LEU A 27 31.00 29.98 -13.99
C LEU A 27 30.41 30.38 -15.34
N GLY A 28 30.19 31.66 -15.53
CA GLY A 28 29.65 32.19 -16.78
C GLY A 28 29.47 33.69 -16.75
N VAL A 29 28.64 34.20 -17.64
CA VAL A 29 28.29 35.62 -17.71
C VAL A 29 27.19 35.90 -16.68
N THR A 30 27.45 36.78 -15.71
CA THR A 30 26.52 37.10 -14.63
C THR A 30 25.58 38.25 -15.00
N HIS A 31 26.12 39.28 -15.64
CA HIS A 31 25.40 40.45 -16.09
C HIS A 31 25.98 40.94 -17.42
N ILE A 32 25.11 41.47 -18.30
CA ILE A 32 25.51 42.11 -19.55
C ILE A 32 25.22 43.60 -19.39
N ASN A 33 26.27 44.43 -19.39
CA ASN A 33 26.13 45.88 -19.36
C ASN A 33 26.52 46.45 -20.74
N GLY A 34 25.51 46.74 -21.57
CA GLY A 34 25.73 47.12 -22.98
C GLY A 34 26.38 45.99 -23.77
N GLN A 35 27.56 46.25 -24.36
CA GLN A 35 28.31 45.25 -25.16
C GLN A 35 29.24 44.37 -24.32
N HIS A 36 29.36 44.59 -23.01
CA HIS A 36 30.34 43.89 -22.17
C HIS A 36 29.64 42.99 -21.14
N GLY A 37 30.02 41.72 -21.11
CA GLY A 37 29.57 40.75 -20.11
C GLY A 37 30.53 40.67 -18.93
N HIS A 38 30.01 40.76 -17.71
CA HIS A 38 30.78 40.44 -16.51
C HIS A 38 30.81 38.93 -16.29
N LEU A 39 32.01 38.40 -16.07
CA LEU A 39 32.22 36.99 -15.76
C LEU A 39 32.18 36.78 -14.24
N GLY A 40 31.59 35.67 -13.80
CA GLY A 40 31.50 35.36 -12.39
C GLY A 40 30.72 34.07 -12.10
N ILE A 41 30.27 33.96 -10.85
CA ILE A 41 29.50 32.81 -10.36
C ILE A 41 28.09 32.89 -10.94
N LEU A 42 27.65 31.82 -11.61
CA LEU A 42 26.27 31.74 -12.07
C LEU A 42 25.34 31.50 -10.88
N GLU A 43 24.48 32.47 -10.60
CA GLU A 43 23.43 32.32 -9.62
C GLU A 43 22.21 31.63 -10.24
N GLY A 44 21.66 30.64 -9.53
CA GLY A 44 20.39 30.02 -9.91
C GLY A 44 19.25 31.02 -9.74
N LYS A 45 18.73 31.57 -10.85
CA LYS A 45 17.57 32.46 -10.79
C LYS A 45 16.29 31.64 -10.67
N VAL A 46 15.50 31.91 -9.62
CA VAL A 46 14.17 31.30 -9.40
C VAL A 46 13.06 31.91 -10.27
N ASN A 47 13.40 32.80 -11.21
CA ASN A 47 12.42 33.59 -11.96
C ASN A 47 11.40 32.70 -12.68
N TYR A 48 11.85 31.63 -13.33
CA TYR A 48 10.98 30.67 -14.03
C TYR A 48 10.25 29.70 -13.10
N LEU A 49 10.69 29.58 -11.84
CA LEU A 49 10.05 28.72 -10.83
C LEU A 49 8.95 29.47 -10.10
N THR A 50 9.27 30.66 -9.61
CA THR A 50 8.36 31.57 -8.90
C THR A 50 7.39 32.27 -9.84
N GLY A 51 7.75 32.41 -11.13
CA GLY A 51 7.06 33.27 -12.09
C GLY A 51 7.09 34.75 -11.71
N ARG A 52 7.82 35.18 -10.67
CA ARG A 52 7.60 36.49 -10.02
C ARG A 52 7.84 37.68 -10.95
N ASN A 53 8.90 37.62 -11.76
CA ASN A 53 9.35 38.69 -12.66
C ASN A 53 9.21 38.34 -14.15
N THR A 54 8.68 37.15 -14.47
CA THR A 54 8.48 36.66 -15.85
C THR A 54 7.03 36.27 -16.05
N ASN A 55 6.52 36.36 -17.28
CA ASN A 55 5.17 35.89 -17.61
C ASN A 55 5.08 34.36 -17.72
N ILE A 56 6.20 33.67 -17.54
CA ILE A 56 6.34 32.21 -17.61
C ILE A 56 6.85 31.75 -16.24
N GLY A 57 6.03 30.95 -15.56
CA GLY A 57 6.31 30.35 -14.26
C GLY A 57 5.65 28.97 -14.14
N LEU A 58 5.98 28.21 -13.09
CA LEU A 58 5.41 26.86 -12.86
C LEU A 58 3.87 26.89 -12.87
N THR A 59 3.27 27.91 -12.25
CA THR A 59 1.81 28.11 -12.19
C THR A 59 1.19 28.57 -13.50
N THR A 60 1.99 29.10 -14.42
CA THR A 60 1.56 29.43 -15.79
C THR A 60 1.53 28.18 -16.67
N ILE A 61 2.51 27.28 -16.47
CA ILE A 61 2.62 26.03 -17.23
C ILE A 61 1.59 25.00 -16.73
N TYR A 62 1.36 24.97 -15.41
CA TYR A 62 0.45 24.05 -14.73
C TYR A 62 -0.65 24.84 -14.01
N PRO A 63 -1.71 25.26 -14.72
CA PRO A 63 -2.79 26.08 -14.15
C PRO A 63 -3.59 25.37 -13.05
N GLU A 64 -3.56 24.03 -12.99
CA GLU A 64 -4.16 23.21 -11.93
C GLU A 64 -3.66 23.58 -10.53
N PHE A 65 -2.43 24.11 -10.41
CA PHE A 65 -1.90 24.55 -9.12
C PHE A 65 -2.73 25.69 -8.50
N ASN A 66 -3.30 26.57 -9.32
CA ASN A 66 -4.14 27.66 -8.83
C ASN A 66 -5.44 27.15 -8.20
N GLN A 67 -5.98 26.02 -8.69
CA GLN A 67 -7.18 25.39 -8.13
C GLN A 67 -6.96 24.88 -6.69
N HIS A 68 -5.71 24.57 -6.35
CA HIS A 68 -5.28 24.14 -5.02
C HIS A 68 -4.64 25.26 -4.19
N GLY A 69 -4.81 26.53 -4.60
CA GLY A 69 -4.30 27.70 -3.87
C GLY A 69 -2.79 27.93 -3.98
N LEU A 70 -2.11 27.28 -4.94
CA LEU A 70 -0.69 27.47 -5.21
C LEU A 70 -0.50 28.48 -6.35
N GLU A 71 -0.52 29.77 -5.99
CA GLU A 71 -0.43 30.88 -6.94
C GLU A 71 1.02 31.29 -7.28
N LYS A 72 1.18 32.27 -8.18
CA LYS A 72 2.48 32.87 -8.53
C LYS A 72 3.22 33.35 -7.28
N GLY A 73 4.48 32.93 -7.12
CA GLY A 73 5.28 33.18 -5.91
C GLY A 73 5.10 32.15 -4.78
N SER A 74 4.21 31.15 -4.94
CA SER A 74 4.06 30.06 -3.97
C SER A 74 5.26 29.11 -3.94
N PHE A 75 5.97 29.01 -5.06
CA PHE A 75 7.09 28.11 -5.27
C PHE A 75 8.42 28.83 -5.09
N ASP A 76 9.28 28.29 -4.23
CA ASP A 76 10.69 28.65 -4.08
C ASP A 76 11.48 27.40 -3.69
N PHE A 77 12.78 27.35 -3.99
CA PHE A 77 13.66 26.22 -3.65
C PHE A 77 13.62 25.88 -2.17
N ARG A 78 13.50 26.88 -1.28
CA ARG A 78 13.35 26.64 0.16
C ARG A 78 12.07 25.88 0.49
N ARG A 79 10.94 26.29 -0.08
CA ARG A 79 9.63 25.65 0.15
C ARG A 79 9.59 24.25 -0.44
N LEU A 80 10.08 24.07 -1.66
CA LEU A 80 10.21 22.77 -2.31
C LEU A 80 11.09 21.81 -1.50
N ARG A 81 12.25 22.28 -1.03
CA ARG A 81 13.12 21.50 -0.15
C ARG A 81 12.40 21.11 1.14
N ASN A 82 11.67 22.03 1.75
CA ASN A 82 10.92 21.73 2.96
C ASN A 82 9.84 20.67 2.73
N THR A 83 9.04 20.83 1.68
CA THR A 83 8.03 19.86 1.27
C THR A 83 8.64 18.49 1.00
N LEU A 84 9.77 18.40 0.30
CA LEU A 84 10.50 17.14 0.07
C LEU A 84 10.93 16.47 1.39
N GLY A 85 11.40 17.24 2.37
CA GLY A 85 11.75 16.73 3.68
C GLY A 85 10.54 16.16 4.41
N VAL A 86 9.42 16.89 4.43
CA VAL A 86 8.18 16.45 5.08
C VAL A 86 7.59 15.22 4.39
N ILE A 87 7.61 15.16 3.06
CA ILE A 87 7.18 13.96 2.30
C ILE A 87 8.05 12.76 2.70
N ARG A 88 9.38 12.92 2.72
CA ARG A 88 10.27 11.84 3.13
C ARG A 88 10.00 11.35 4.55
N TRP A 89 9.63 12.27 5.45
CA TRP A 89 9.21 11.92 6.79
C TRP A 89 7.87 11.17 6.79
N PHE A 90 6.88 11.56 5.99
CA PHE A 90 5.62 10.82 5.87
C PHE A 90 5.82 9.38 5.35
N GLU A 91 6.71 9.20 4.38
CA GLU A 91 7.02 7.88 3.80
C GLU A 91 7.68 6.94 4.82
N THR A 92 8.54 7.48 5.69
CA THR A 92 9.44 6.67 6.53
C THR A 92 9.14 6.73 8.03
N GLY A 93 8.36 7.71 8.48
CA GLY A 93 8.19 8.08 9.88
C GLY A 93 9.48 8.56 10.58
N SER A 94 10.59 8.74 9.85
CA SER A 94 11.92 8.90 10.44
C SER A 94 12.50 10.30 10.26
N ILE A 95 12.79 10.97 11.38
CA ILE A 95 13.52 12.25 11.40
C ILE A 95 14.93 12.10 10.83
N ILE A 96 15.52 10.91 10.96
CA ILE A 96 16.86 10.62 10.43
C ILE A 96 16.83 10.67 8.90
N GLU A 97 15.89 9.97 8.28
CA GLU A 97 15.72 9.94 6.83
C GLU A 97 15.36 11.32 6.27
N MET A 98 14.48 12.05 6.96
CA MET A 98 14.18 13.45 6.64
C MET A 98 15.44 14.32 6.70
N SER A 99 16.24 14.22 7.76
CA SER A 99 17.47 15.01 7.92
C SER A 99 18.51 14.70 6.83
N ARG A 100 18.60 13.42 6.42
CA ARG A 100 19.46 12.96 5.33
C ARG A 100 19.01 13.53 3.99
N GLN A 101 17.71 13.47 3.69
CA GLN A 101 17.12 14.07 2.49
C GLN A 101 17.32 15.59 2.44
N LEU A 102 17.18 16.24 3.59
CA LEU A 102 17.35 17.67 3.75
C LEU A 102 18.81 18.09 3.88
N GLY A 103 19.79 17.19 3.93
CA GLY A 103 21.20 17.52 4.13
C GLY A 103 21.46 18.42 5.36
N ASN A 104 20.69 18.24 6.43
CA ASN A 104 20.75 19.04 7.66
C ASN A 104 20.89 18.14 8.89
N THR A 105 21.19 18.71 10.04
CA THR A 105 21.18 17.95 11.30
C THR A 105 19.75 17.59 11.71
N ARG A 106 19.60 16.51 12.48
CA ARG A 106 18.29 16.03 12.98
C ARG A 106 17.55 17.12 13.77
N LYS A 107 18.28 17.87 14.61
CA LYS A 107 17.74 18.99 15.38
C LYS A 107 17.14 20.05 14.47
N VAL A 108 17.89 20.48 13.44
CA VAL A 108 17.43 21.51 12.50
C VAL A 108 16.22 21.03 11.70
N ALA A 109 16.21 19.77 11.25
CA ALA A 109 15.07 19.17 10.55
C ALA A 109 13.81 19.17 11.43
N LEU A 110 13.95 18.77 12.70
CA LEU A 110 12.84 18.72 13.65
C LEU A 110 12.28 20.11 13.98
N GLU A 111 13.15 21.09 14.24
CA GLU A 111 12.75 22.42 14.71
C GLU A 111 12.23 23.34 13.60
N ASN A 112 12.76 23.21 12.37
CA ASN A 112 12.53 24.20 11.31
C ASN A 112 11.76 23.65 10.10
N TYR A 113 11.69 22.33 9.94
CA TYR A 113 11.11 21.71 8.75
C TYR A 113 9.86 20.89 9.08
N LEU A 114 9.84 20.15 10.19
CA LEU A 114 8.67 19.38 10.58
C LEU A 114 7.68 20.25 11.39
N PRO A 115 6.43 20.44 10.93
CA PRO A 115 5.44 21.20 11.68
C PRO A 115 5.16 20.57 13.06
N PRO A 116 5.19 21.34 14.18
CA PRO A 116 4.95 20.80 15.51
C PRO A 116 3.59 20.12 15.69
N ALA A 117 2.55 20.67 15.05
CA ALA A 117 1.21 20.08 15.06
C ALA A 117 1.18 18.69 14.43
N LEU A 118 1.93 18.50 13.34
CA LEU A 118 2.03 17.23 12.65
C LEU A 118 2.77 16.19 13.49
N LEU A 119 3.89 16.60 14.11
CA LEU A 119 4.64 15.74 15.04
C LEU A 119 3.77 15.34 16.24
N HIS A 120 3.02 16.27 16.80
CA HIS A 120 2.12 15.99 17.92
C HIS A 120 1.03 14.99 17.53
N ALA A 121 0.36 15.20 16.38
CA ALA A 121 -0.65 14.28 15.88
C ALA A 121 -0.09 12.87 15.64
N TRP A 122 1.13 12.78 15.08
CA TRP A 122 1.81 11.51 14.84
C TRP A 122 2.17 10.78 16.12
N ASN A 123 2.74 11.49 17.11
CA ASN A 123 3.05 10.91 18.42
C ASN A 123 1.79 10.43 19.13
N THR A 124 0.72 11.22 19.11
CA THR A 124 -0.59 10.82 19.65
C THR A 124 -1.11 9.56 18.98
N ARG A 125 -1.00 9.45 17.64
CA ARG A 125 -1.37 8.24 16.91
C ARG A 125 -0.55 7.02 17.35
N ILE A 126 0.77 7.16 17.47
CA ILE A 126 1.65 6.06 17.93
C ILE A 126 1.26 5.61 19.33
N ILE A 127 1.04 6.55 20.25
CA ILE A 127 0.68 6.25 21.64
C ILE A 127 -0.66 5.52 21.69
N ARG A 128 -1.70 6.03 21.02
CA ARG A 128 -3.02 5.37 20.97
C ARG A 128 -2.95 3.98 20.35
N ARG A 129 -2.16 3.82 19.28
CA ARG A 129 -1.96 2.53 18.64
C ARG A 129 -1.30 1.52 19.58
N PHE A 130 -0.31 1.96 20.36
CA PHE A 130 0.34 1.13 21.36
C PHE A 130 -0.58 0.78 22.54
N GLN A 131 -1.39 1.73 23.01
CA GLN A 131 -2.39 1.48 24.07
C GLN A 131 -3.44 0.45 23.62
N ASN A 132 -4.03 0.63 22.43
CA ASN A 132 -4.98 -0.34 21.87
C ASN A 132 -4.35 -1.71 21.68
N PHE A 133 -3.07 -1.76 21.26
CA PHE A 133 -2.33 -3.02 21.19
C PHE A 133 -2.28 -3.74 22.55
N LEU A 134 -1.93 -3.05 23.63
CA LEU A 134 -1.89 -3.66 24.97
C LEU A 134 -3.28 -4.11 25.45
N ILE A 135 -4.31 -3.29 25.20
CA ILE A 135 -5.70 -3.62 25.57
C ILE A 135 -6.15 -4.90 24.85
N ILE A 136 -5.91 -5.00 23.54
CA ILE A 136 -6.28 -6.19 22.76
C ILE A 136 -5.57 -7.43 23.28
N LEU A 137 -4.28 -7.32 23.60
CA LEU A 137 -3.53 -8.45 24.11
C LEU A 137 -4.06 -8.91 25.48
N ALA A 138 -4.45 -7.96 26.32
CA ALA A 138 -4.99 -8.23 27.65
C ALA A 138 -6.43 -8.79 27.62
N ALA A 139 -7.28 -8.27 26.72
CA ALA A 139 -8.71 -8.57 26.64
C ALA A 139 -9.08 -9.47 25.43
N HIS A 140 -8.12 -10.21 24.87
CA HIS A 140 -8.30 -11.00 23.64
C HIS A 140 -9.51 -11.95 23.69
N ASP A 141 -9.73 -12.61 24.82
CA ASP A 141 -10.79 -13.62 24.99
C ASP A 141 -12.07 -13.03 25.62
N GLU A 142 -12.12 -11.72 25.80
CA GLU A 142 -13.20 -11.05 26.53
C GLU A 142 -14.30 -10.55 25.58
N PRO A 143 -15.59 -10.73 25.94
CA PRO A 143 -16.70 -10.35 25.07
C PRO A 143 -16.81 -8.82 24.88
N TYR A 144 -16.23 -8.03 25.78
CA TYR A 144 -16.23 -6.57 25.75
C TYR A 144 -15.02 -5.96 25.01
N LEU A 145 -14.22 -6.77 24.31
CA LEU A 145 -13.00 -6.30 23.63
C LEU A 145 -13.25 -5.09 22.73
N LEU A 146 -14.35 -5.10 21.96
CA LEU A 146 -14.68 -3.97 21.09
C LEU A 146 -14.99 -2.70 21.90
N GLU A 147 -15.68 -2.82 23.04
CA GLU A 147 -16.09 -1.68 23.88
C GLU A 147 -14.92 -0.98 24.58
N VAL A 148 -13.86 -1.73 24.91
CA VAL A 148 -12.67 -1.19 25.59
C VAL A 148 -11.61 -0.66 24.63
N THR A 149 -11.78 -0.88 23.33
CA THR A 149 -10.86 -0.39 22.29
C THR A 149 -11.41 0.86 21.60
N ASP A 150 -10.54 1.65 20.99
CA ASP A 150 -10.93 2.86 20.25
C ASP A 150 -11.57 2.56 18.86
N PHE A 151 -11.98 1.32 18.57
CA PHE A 151 -12.53 0.92 17.28
C PHE A 151 -14.05 1.07 17.24
N SER A 152 -14.58 1.65 16.15
CA SER A 152 -16.02 1.85 15.99
C SER A 152 -16.76 0.60 15.52
N ASN A 153 -16.05 -0.38 14.94
CA ASN A 153 -16.64 -1.61 14.43
C ASN A 153 -15.64 -2.77 14.49
N ILE A 154 -16.17 -3.99 14.36
CA ILE A 154 -15.40 -5.23 14.43
C ILE A 154 -14.42 -5.40 13.26
N GLN A 155 -14.71 -4.84 12.09
CA GLN A 155 -13.86 -4.97 10.91
C GLN A 155 -12.55 -4.19 11.08
N ASP A 156 -12.62 -2.98 11.63
CA ASP A 156 -11.46 -2.15 11.95
C ASP A 156 -10.59 -2.82 13.02
N LEU A 157 -11.22 -3.43 14.04
CA LEU A 157 -10.52 -4.21 15.06
C LEU A 157 -9.82 -5.43 14.45
N GLN A 158 -10.50 -6.19 13.58
CA GLN A 158 -9.92 -7.34 12.88
C GLN A 158 -8.75 -6.95 11.99
N HIS A 159 -8.89 -5.86 11.23
CA HIS A 159 -7.82 -5.32 10.39
C HIS A 159 -6.62 -4.91 11.26
N PHE A 160 -6.87 -4.28 12.40
CA PHE A 160 -5.81 -3.91 13.33
C PHE A 160 -5.08 -5.12 13.91
N VAL A 161 -5.81 -6.17 14.31
CA VAL A 161 -5.22 -7.43 14.80
C VAL A 161 -4.38 -8.10 13.71
N ALA A 162 -4.89 -8.19 12.48
CA ALA A 162 -4.15 -8.76 11.36
C ALA A 162 -2.84 -7.99 11.11
N GLN A 163 -2.90 -6.66 11.21
CA GLN A 163 -1.71 -5.83 11.09
C GLN A 163 -0.72 -6.08 12.24
N LEU A 164 -1.19 -6.23 13.49
CA LEU A 164 -0.33 -6.54 14.63
C LEU A 164 0.40 -7.89 14.45
N VAL A 165 -0.28 -8.92 13.97
CA VAL A 165 0.32 -10.24 13.72
C VAL A 165 1.42 -10.14 12.63
N SER A 166 1.20 -9.33 11.60
CA SER A 166 2.20 -9.08 10.55
C SER A 166 3.41 -8.28 11.05
N ASP A 167 3.14 -7.20 11.80
CA ASP A 167 4.17 -6.27 12.28
C ASP A 167 5.06 -6.88 13.38
N TYR A 168 4.56 -7.88 14.11
CA TYR A 168 5.25 -8.53 15.23
C TYR A 168 5.46 -10.03 14.98
N PRO A 169 6.41 -10.42 14.12
CA PRO A 169 6.72 -11.82 13.88
C PRO A 169 7.32 -12.50 15.12
N PRO A 170 7.22 -13.84 15.20
CA PRO A 170 7.69 -14.61 16.36
C PRO A 170 9.19 -14.40 16.58
N LYS A 171 9.62 -14.50 17.84
CA LYS A 171 11.03 -14.36 18.30
C LYS A 171 11.66 -12.98 18.11
N THR A 172 10.89 -11.96 17.73
CA THR A 172 11.40 -10.58 17.62
C THR A 172 11.47 -9.88 18.98
N SER A 173 10.44 -10.08 19.82
CA SER A 173 10.34 -9.45 21.14
C SER A 173 9.43 -10.27 22.06
N PRO A 174 9.47 -10.07 23.39
CA PRO A 174 8.55 -10.72 24.32
C PRO A 174 7.07 -10.46 23.96
N LEU A 175 6.76 -9.24 23.53
CA LEU A 175 5.42 -8.87 23.08
C LEU A 175 5.05 -9.52 21.75
N GLY A 176 5.99 -9.65 20.81
CA GLY A 176 5.73 -10.36 19.56
C GLY A 176 5.45 -11.85 19.76
N ASN A 177 6.14 -12.49 20.72
CA ASN A 177 5.81 -13.86 21.10
C ASN A 177 4.39 -13.97 21.66
N GLU A 178 3.97 -13.01 22.47
CA GLU A 178 2.62 -13.01 23.04
C GLU A 178 1.54 -12.74 21.99
N VAL A 179 1.81 -11.84 21.03
CA VAL A 179 0.95 -11.59 19.86
C VAL A 179 0.75 -12.88 19.07
N GLN A 180 1.83 -13.57 18.73
CA GLN A 180 1.73 -14.82 17.95
C GLN A 180 1.05 -15.93 18.74
N ARG A 181 1.24 -15.97 20.07
CA ARG A 181 0.60 -16.98 20.93
C ARG A 181 -0.91 -16.77 21.07
N ARG A 182 -1.37 -15.52 21.19
CA ARG A 182 -2.78 -15.21 21.43
C ARG A 182 -3.57 -14.92 20.16
N LEU A 183 -2.97 -14.16 19.25
CA LEU A 183 -3.61 -13.60 18.04
C LEU A 183 -3.13 -14.28 16.76
N GLY A 184 -2.00 -14.99 16.81
CA GLY A 184 -1.50 -15.75 15.68
C GLY A 184 -2.45 -16.89 15.34
N SER A 185 -2.58 -17.19 14.05
CA SER A 185 -3.34 -18.34 13.59
C SER A 185 -2.71 -19.61 14.18
N ASP A 186 -3.52 -20.49 14.77
CA ASP A 186 -3.12 -21.76 15.38
C ASP A 186 -2.52 -22.79 14.38
N GLN A 187 -2.06 -22.34 13.21
CA GLN A 187 -1.38 -23.14 12.18
C GLN A 187 0.13 -23.29 12.40
N GLN A 188 0.68 -22.83 13.53
CA GLN A 188 2.10 -23.03 13.90
C GLN A 188 2.33 -24.08 14.99
N LYS A 189 1.45 -25.09 15.07
CA LYS A 189 1.80 -26.40 15.64
C LYS A 189 1.80 -27.46 14.53
N GLU A 190 2.83 -27.41 13.70
CA GLU A 190 3.60 -28.57 13.24
C GLU A 190 4.62 -28.11 12.20
N ALA A 191 5.88 -28.15 12.59
CA ALA A 191 6.98 -28.03 11.66
C ALA A 191 7.00 -29.31 10.80
N VAL A 192 6.45 -29.25 9.59
CA VAL A 192 6.74 -30.21 8.53
C VAL A 192 7.33 -29.46 7.35
N SER A 193 8.55 -29.89 7.01
CA SER A 193 9.41 -29.48 5.92
C SER A 193 8.72 -28.93 4.68
N SER A 194 9.29 -27.81 4.22
CA SER A 194 9.16 -27.24 2.90
C SER A 194 9.50 -28.25 1.80
N THR A 195 8.46 -28.89 1.25
CA THR A 195 8.42 -29.42 -0.11
C THR A 195 6.98 -29.31 -0.61
N SER A 196 6.74 -28.37 -1.54
CA SER A 196 5.50 -28.18 -2.31
C SER A 196 4.20 -28.27 -1.51
N THR A 197 3.78 -27.17 -0.89
CA THR A 197 2.42 -27.12 -0.34
C THR A 197 1.40 -27.14 -1.48
N PRO A 198 0.38 -28.01 -1.44
CA PRO A 198 -0.83 -27.77 -2.21
C PRO A 198 -1.42 -26.45 -1.71
N SER A 199 -1.79 -25.57 -2.64
CA SER A 199 -2.55 -24.35 -2.35
C SER A 199 -3.76 -24.72 -1.48
N LEU A 200 -3.74 -24.33 -0.21
CA LEU A 200 -4.83 -24.61 0.72
C LEU A 200 -5.94 -23.59 0.44
N LEU A 201 -6.97 -24.00 -0.31
CA LEU A 201 -8.16 -23.18 -0.52
C LEU A 201 -9.11 -23.35 0.68
N SER A 202 -9.19 -22.33 1.54
CA SER A 202 -10.15 -22.29 2.63
C SER A 202 -11.51 -21.81 2.14
N VAL A 203 -12.47 -22.73 2.01
CA VAL A 203 -13.86 -22.40 1.65
C VAL A 203 -14.71 -22.33 2.91
N GLN A 204 -15.41 -21.21 3.12
CA GLN A 204 -16.38 -21.11 4.21
C GLN A 204 -17.59 -22.01 3.94
N LEU A 205 -17.83 -22.98 4.83
CA LEU A 205 -19.02 -23.84 4.81
C LEU A 205 -20.24 -23.06 5.28
N SER A 206 -20.77 -22.20 4.40
CA SER A 206 -22.03 -21.49 4.61
C SER A 206 -23.03 -21.82 3.49
N PRO A 207 -24.34 -21.81 3.76
CA PRO A 207 -25.36 -22.10 2.74
C PRO A 207 -25.24 -21.17 1.52
N LYS A 208 -24.91 -19.91 1.79
CA LYS A 208 -24.74 -18.87 0.77
C LYS A 208 -23.49 -19.12 -0.09
N SER A 209 -22.35 -19.41 0.54
CA SER A 209 -21.08 -19.64 -0.18
C SER A 209 -21.17 -20.88 -1.07
N LEU A 210 -21.71 -21.98 -0.55
CA LEU A 210 -21.91 -23.21 -1.33
C LEU A 210 -22.97 -23.02 -2.42
N GLY A 211 -24.07 -22.30 -2.14
CA GLY A 211 -25.09 -21.99 -3.14
C GLY A 211 -24.55 -21.18 -4.32
N ILE A 212 -23.68 -20.21 -4.05
CA ILE A 212 -22.98 -19.43 -5.10
C ILE A 212 -22.02 -20.31 -5.87
N LEU A 213 -21.22 -21.16 -5.20
CA LEU A 213 -20.29 -22.08 -5.84
C LEU A 213 -21.02 -23.03 -6.79
N TYR A 214 -22.15 -23.62 -6.37
CA TYR A 214 -22.94 -24.51 -7.22
C TYR A 214 -23.58 -23.76 -8.40
N ALA A 215 -24.11 -22.56 -8.18
CA ALA A 215 -24.66 -21.73 -9.26
C ALA A 215 -23.58 -21.35 -10.28
N PHE A 216 -22.37 -21.02 -9.82
CA PHE A 216 -21.22 -20.78 -10.69
C PHE A 216 -20.83 -22.04 -11.48
N CYS A 217 -20.79 -23.21 -10.84
CA CYS A 217 -20.48 -24.47 -11.52
C CYS A 217 -21.48 -24.78 -12.64
N ASP A 218 -22.77 -24.56 -12.41
CA ASP A 218 -23.81 -24.79 -13.41
C ASP A 218 -23.70 -23.78 -14.56
N TYR A 219 -23.49 -22.50 -14.24
CA TYR A 219 -23.27 -21.45 -15.24
C TYR A 219 -22.03 -21.73 -16.09
N ALA A 220 -20.92 -22.11 -15.46
CA ALA A 220 -19.66 -22.38 -16.13
C ALA A 220 -19.76 -23.56 -17.09
N LYS A 221 -20.43 -24.65 -16.69
CA LYS A 221 -20.69 -25.80 -17.56
C LYS A 221 -21.60 -25.50 -18.75
N GLN A 222 -22.50 -24.52 -18.61
CA GLN A 222 -23.47 -24.17 -19.67
C GLN A 222 -22.95 -23.11 -20.64
N THR A 223 -22.00 -22.26 -20.21
CA THR A 223 -21.67 -21.01 -20.92
C THR A 223 -20.21 -20.96 -21.41
N LEU A 224 -19.26 -21.56 -20.67
CA LEU A 224 -17.83 -21.46 -20.99
C LEU A 224 -17.39 -22.62 -21.90
N SER A 225 -16.49 -22.32 -22.83
CA SER A 225 -15.82 -23.32 -23.66
C SER A 225 -14.70 -24.05 -22.92
N ASP A 226 -14.28 -25.24 -23.40
CA ASP A 226 -13.24 -26.07 -22.76
C ASP A 226 -11.90 -25.34 -22.58
N ASP A 227 -11.56 -24.42 -23.48
CA ASP A 227 -10.34 -23.61 -23.40
C ASP A 227 -10.46 -22.51 -22.34
N GLU A 228 -11.65 -21.92 -22.17
CA GLU A 228 -11.91 -20.89 -21.16
C GLU A 228 -12.00 -21.48 -19.75
N LEU A 229 -12.46 -22.73 -19.62
CA LEU A 229 -12.51 -23.43 -18.32
C LEU A 229 -11.12 -23.69 -17.74
N LYS A 230 -10.12 -23.91 -18.60
CA LYS A 230 -8.73 -24.18 -18.21
C LYS A 230 -7.86 -22.93 -18.13
N LYS A 231 -8.39 -21.77 -18.54
CA LYS A 231 -7.67 -20.51 -18.51
C LYS A 231 -7.46 -20.09 -17.05
N ILE A 232 -6.20 -19.94 -16.68
CA ILE A 232 -5.80 -19.47 -15.36
C ILE A 232 -5.97 -17.95 -15.32
N ASP A 233 -6.70 -17.46 -14.33
CA ASP A 233 -6.79 -16.03 -14.05
C ASP A 233 -5.46 -15.52 -13.46
N ALA A 234 -4.95 -14.41 -14.00
CA ALA A 234 -3.65 -13.88 -13.62
C ALA A 234 -3.63 -13.27 -12.21
N LEU A 235 -4.79 -12.84 -11.69
CA LEU A 235 -4.91 -12.23 -10.36
C LEU A 235 -5.04 -13.28 -9.25
N THR A 236 -5.89 -14.28 -9.45
CA THR A 236 -6.16 -15.32 -8.45
C THR A 236 -5.28 -16.56 -8.60
N GLY A 237 -4.68 -16.76 -9.78
CA GLY A 237 -3.95 -17.99 -10.09
C GLY A 237 -4.84 -19.23 -10.21
N LEU A 238 -6.17 -19.04 -10.30
CA LEU A 238 -7.15 -20.12 -10.35
C LEU A 238 -7.82 -20.21 -11.72
N ALA A 239 -8.16 -21.43 -12.12
CA ALA A 239 -8.96 -21.71 -13.32
C ALA A 239 -10.41 -22.03 -12.94
N PRO A 240 -11.41 -21.65 -13.77
CA PRO A 240 -12.81 -22.04 -13.57
C PRO A 240 -13.01 -23.55 -13.32
N GLN A 241 -12.21 -24.39 -13.97
CA GLN A 241 -12.20 -25.84 -13.77
C GLN A 241 -11.97 -26.24 -12.30
N GLN A 242 -11.08 -25.54 -11.58
CA GLN A 242 -10.77 -25.88 -10.19
C GLN A 242 -11.97 -25.62 -9.27
N PHE A 243 -12.78 -24.59 -9.54
CA PHE A 243 -14.03 -24.35 -8.82
C PHE A 243 -15.07 -25.44 -9.12
N ILE A 244 -15.14 -25.92 -10.36
CA ILE A 244 -16.00 -27.04 -10.75
C ILE A 244 -15.60 -28.32 -10.01
N ASP A 245 -14.31 -28.62 -9.96
CA ASP A 245 -13.78 -29.81 -9.31
C ASP A 245 -14.10 -29.79 -7.80
N ILE A 246 -13.90 -28.63 -7.15
CA ILE A 246 -14.23 -28.44 -5.73
C ILE A 246 -15.74 -28.53 -5.48
N GLY A 247 -16.56 -27.91 -6.34
CA GLY A 247 -18.01 -28.03 -6.26
C GLY A 247 -18.49 -29.47 -6.39
N SER A 248 -17.86 -30.25 -7.28
CA SER A 248 -18.13 -31.67 -7.45
C SER A 248 -17.72 -32.49 -6.23
N LEU A 249 -16.56 -32.17 -5.63
CA LEU A 249 -16.06 -32.81 -4.42
C LEU A 249 -17.04 -32.61 -3.25
N PHE A 250 -17.50 -31.38 -3.02
CA PHE A 250 -18.47 -31.11 -1.95
C PHE A 250 -19.82 -31.79 -2.17
N ARG A 251 -20.30 -31.84 -3.41
CA ARG A 251 -21.54 -32.54 -3.76
C ARG A 251 -21.41 -34.04 -3.51
N HIS A 252 -20.34 -34.66 -4.00
CA HIS A 252 -20.07 -36.07 -3.76
C HIS A 252 -19.86 -36.39 -2.27
N ALA A 253 -19.16 -35.54 -1.53
CA ALA A 253 -18.97 -35.72 -0.09
C ALA A 253 -20.28 -35.56 0.72
N ALA A 254 -21.21 -34.72 0.27
CA ALA A 254 -22.51 -34.56 0.92
C ALA A 254 -23.48 -35.71 0.59
N GLU A 255 -23.49 -36.17 -0.67
CA GLU A 255 -24.44 -37.17 -1.18
C GLU A 255 -23.98 -38.62 -0.92
N SER A 256 -22.68 -38.87 -0.76
CA SER A 256 -22.16 -40.24 -0.56
C SER A 256 -22.27 -40.70 0.90
N GLU A 257 -22.61 -41.97 1.08
CA GLU A 257 -22.62 -42.65 2.39
C GLU A 257 -21.22 -43.14 2.82
N SER A 258 -20.34 -43.40 1.84
CA SER A 258 -18.95 -43.83 2.08
C SER A 258 -17.98 -42.78 1.56
N ILE A 259 -17.15 -42.23 2.47
CA ILE A 259 -16.12 -41.23 2.17
C ILE A 259 -14.79 -41.78 2.66
N HIS A 260 -13.74 -41.65 1.85
CA HIS A 260 -12.39 -42.07 2.21
C HIS A 260 -11.91 -41.36 3.48
N SER A 261 -11.17 -42.05 4.36
CA SER A 261 -10.73 -41.54 5.67
C SER A 261 -10.03 -40.18 5.57
N SER A 262 -9.16 -40.01 4.57
CA SER A 262 -8.40 -38.77 4.33
C SER A 262 -9.30 -37.56 4.06
N LEU A 263 -10.45 -37.73 3.40
CA LEU A 263 -11.39 -36.62 3.14
C LEU A 263 -12.22 -36.29 4.39
N ARG A 264 -12.44 -37.26 5.26
CA ARG A 264 -13.16 -37.08 6.53
C ARG A 264 -12.34 -36.28 7.55
N GLU A 265 -11.01 -36.36 7.47
CA GLU A 265 -10.10 -35.54 8.28
C GLU A 265 -10.03 -34.10 7.76
N MET A 266 -10.24 -33.88 6.46
CA MET A 266 -10.17 -32.55 5.82
C MET A 266 -11.50 -31.79 5.82
N LEU A 267 -12.64 -32.48 5.96
CA LEU A 267 -13.98 -31.90 5.83
C LEU A 267 -14.84 -32.22 7.05
N ASP A 268 -15.51 -31.20 7.59
CA ASP A 268 -16.61 -31.38 8.54
C ASP A 268 -17.85 -31.91 7.80
N VAL A 269 -17.87 -33.23 7.55
CA VAL A 269 -18.93 -33.91 6.81
C VAL A 269 -20.32 -33.72 7.42
N PRO A 270 -20.52 -33.79 8.75
CA PRO A 270 -21.82 -33.49 9.37
C PRO A 270 -22.33 -32.09 9.03
N LEU A 271 -21.49 -31.07 9.20
CA LEU A 271 -21.85 -29.68 8.88
C LEU A 271 -22.11 -29.51 7.38
N LEU A 272 -21.26 -30.11 6.54
CA LEU A 272 -21.42 -30.06 5.09
C LEU A 272 -22.77 -30.64 4.65
N LYS A 273 -23.20 -31.77 5.20
CA LYS A 273 -24.50 -32.39 4.87
C LYS A 273 -25.68 -31.49 5.26
N GLN A 274 -25.61 -30.85 6.43
CA GLN A 274 -26.62 -29.90 6.88
C GLN A 274 -26.70 -28.68 5.94
N VAL A 275 -25.54 -28.08 5.65
CA VAL A 275 -25.45 -26.87 4.84
C VAL A 275 -25.77 -27.14 3.36
N HIS A 276 -25.44 -28.33 2.85
CA HIS A 276 -25.67 -28.73 1.46
C HIS A 276 -27.16 -28.66 1.08
N GLY A 277 -28.06 -29.11 1.95
CA GLY A 277 -29.52 -29.04 1.70
C GLY A 277 -30.01 -27.60 1.52
N GLU A 278 -29.56 -26.69 2.38
CA GLU A 278 -29.89 -25.26 2.29
C GLU A 278 -29.24 -24.58 1.06
N ALA A 279 -28.02 -24.98 0.72
CA ALA A 279 -27.30 -24.49 -0.45
C ALA A 279 -28.00 -24.88 -1.77
N LEU A 280 -28.55 -26.09 -1.88
CA LEU A 280 -29.34 -26.52 -3.05
C LEU A 280 -30.61 -25.68 -3.23
N ALA A 281 -31.25 -25.28 -2.13
CA ALA A 281 -32.42 -24.39 -2.19
C ALA A 281 -32.02 -22.99 -2.71
N MET A 282 -30.89 -22.45 -2.25
CA MET A 282 -30.36 -21.16 -2.72
C MET A 282 -29.87 -21.20 -4.17
N GLN A 283 -29.24 -22.30 -4.59
CA GLN A 283 -28.74 -22.50 -5.96
C GLN A 283 -29.86 -22.28 -7.00
N LYS A 284 -31.07 -22.80 -6.73
CA LYS A 284 -32.23 -22.61 -7.64
C LYS A 284 -32.57 -21.14 -7.86
N TYR A 285 -32.51 -20.33 -6.81
CA TYR A 285 -32.75 -18.89 -6.89
C TYR A 285 -31.59 -18.14 -7.56
N LEU A 286 -30.35 -18.52 -7.23
CA LEU A 286 -29.14 -17.86 -7.71
C LEU A 286 -28.89 -18.12 -9.20
N THR A 287 -29.15 -19.33 -9.70
CA THR A 287 -28.95 -19.70 -11.11
C THR A 287 -29.77 -18.83 -12.06
N ILE A 288 -30.99 -18.44 -11.65
CA ILE A 288 -31.87 -17.55 -12.42
C ILE A 288 -31.29 -16.12 -12.52
N ASN A 289 -30.55 -15.69 -11.49
CA ASN A 289 -30.01 -14.34 -11.37
C ASN A 289 -28.51 -14.24 -11.70
N PHE A 290 -27.83 -15.37 -11.87
CA PHE A 290 -26.39 -15.43 -12.15
C PHE A 290 -25.99 -14.70 -13.43
N PRO A 291 -26.72 -14.81 -14.56
CA PRO A 291 -26.43 -14.01 -15.75
C PRO A 291 -26.67 -12.50 -15.56
N LYS A 292 -27.41 -12.11 -14.52
CA LYS A 292 -27.69 -10.70 -14.17
C LYS A 292 -26.71 -10.14 -13.15
N LEU A 293 -25.83 -10.97 -12.58
CA LEU A 293 -24.66 -10.54 -11.81
C LEU A 293 -23.61 -9.98 -12.78
N ALA A 294 -23.98 -8.93 -13.51
CA ALA A 294 -23.03 -8.11 -14.23
C ALA A 294 -22.18 -7.37 -13.21
N ILE A 295 -20.87 -7.33 -13.44
CA ILE A 295 -19.97 -6.42 -12.75
C ILE A 295 -20.52 -5.01 -13.00
N LYS A 296 -20.83 -4.26 -11.92
CA LYS A 296 -21.18 -2.84 -12.07
C LYS A 296 -20.05 -2.14 -12.83
N ASP A 297 -20.37 -1.44 -13.92
CA ASP A 297 -19.39 -0.70 -14.74
C ASP A 297 -18.56 0.33 -13.94
N ASP A 298 -19.00 0.71 -12.74
CA ASP A 298 -18.26 1.56 -11.78
C ASP A 298 -16.84 1.06 -11.44
N TRP A 299 -16.53 -0.21 -11.66
CA TRP A 299 -15.19 -0.77 -11.39
C TRP A 299 -14.19 -0.55 -12.53
N MET A 300 -14.63 -0.11 -13.71
CA MET A 300 -13.76 0.14 -14.87
C MET A 300 -13.21 1.58 -14.93
N GLU A 301 -13.76 2.52 -14.14
CA GLU A 301 -13.26 3.91 -14.10
C GLU A 301 -12.12 4.14 -13.09
N ARG A 302 -11.64 3.10 -12.42
CA ARG A 302 -10.56 3.20 -11.40
C ARG A 302 -9.36 2.28 -11.65
N LEU A 303 -9.01 2.06 -12.91
CA LEU A 303 -7.71 1.53 -13.33
C LEU A 303 -6.97 2.54 -14.22
#